data_AF-A0A843C9L7-F1
#
_entry.id   AF-A0A843C9L7-F1
#
_cell.length_a   1.000
_cell.length_b   1.000
_cell.length_c   1.000
_cell.angle_alpha   90.00
_cell.angle_beta   90.00
_cell.angle_gamma   90.00
#
_symmetry.space_group_name_H-M   'P 1'
#
loop_
_entity.id
_entity.type
_entity.pdbx_description
1 polymer ?
#
loop_
_entity_poly.entity_id
_entity_poly.type
_entity_poly.pdbx_seq_one_letter_code
_entity_poly.pdbx_strand_id
1 'polypeptide(L)'
;MRDIINLMLEKNTRKLRLKNTNNFISDRLIIQTVAQELNFFRNTKFLDQKIEESFKLEEAKKISRDVNLAEISKIMYGMLHPYIFFQDRVITPWDVCIALQSDRIEFLG
;
A
#
# COMPACT_ATOMS: atom_id res chain seq x y z
N MET A 1 -7.64 -17.39 9.54
CA MET A 1 -7.75 -16.05 8.93
C MET A 1 -7.59 -14.94 9.95
N ARG A 2 -8.36 -14.92 11.06
CA ARG A 2 -8.20 -13.95 12.15
C ARG A 2 -6.75 -13.78 12.62
N ASP A 3 -6.07 -14.87 12.93
CA ASP A 3 -4.69 -14.81 13.43
C ASP A 3 -3.70 -14.27 12.40
N ILE A 4 -3.95 -14.53 11.11
CA ILE A 4 -3.15 -14.00 10.00
C ILE A 4 -3.33 -12.48 9.89
N ILE A 5 -4.57 -12.00 9.94
CA ILE A 5 -4.87 -10.55 9.92
C ILE A 5 -4.26 -9.86 11.15
N ASN A 6 -4.42 -10.45 12.34
CA ASN A 6 -3.83 -9.93 13.56
C ASN A 6 -2.30 -9.86 13.47
N LEU A 7 -1.66 -10.89 12.95
CA LEU A 7 -0.21 -10.91 12.74
C LEU A 7 0.23 -9.86 11.73
N MET A 8 -0.53 -9.64 10.66
CA MET A 8 -0.26 -8.57 9.68
C MET A 8 -0.31 -7.18 10.32
N LEU A 9 -1.31 -6.93 11.17
CA LEU A 9 -1.46 -5.67 11.89
C LEU A 9 -0.35 -5.48 12.94
N GLU A 10 -0.06 -6.51 13.74
CA GLU A 10 0.99 -6.48 14.77
C GLU A 10 2.37 -6.24 14.17
N LYS A 11 2.67 -6.88 13.04
CA LYS A 11 3.95 -6.72 12.33
C LYS A 11 3.96 -5.57 11.35
N ASN A 12 2.84 -4.85 11.22
CA ASN A 12 2.67 -3.74 10.30
C ASN A 12 3.11 -4.10 8.86
N THR A 13 2.64 -5.24 8.37
CA THR A 13 2.98 -5.77 7.05
C THR A 13 1.74 -6.11 6.24
N ARG A 14 1.83 -5.86 4.93
CA ARG A 14 0.76 -6.17 3.97
C ARG A 14 0.86 -7.59 3.41
N LYS A 15 1.95 -8.31 3.70
CA LYS A 15 2.18 -9.68 3.21
C LYS A 15 2.85 -10.55 4.26
N LEU A 16 2.47 -11.82 4.29
CA LEU A 16 3.12 -12.86 5.10
C LEU A 16 3.50 -14.03 4.22
N ARG A 17 4.74 -14.51 4.34
CA ARG A 17 5.22 -15.71 3.64
C ARG A 17 5.00 -16.94 4.50
N LEU A 18 4.52 -18.02 3.88
CA LEU A 18 4.37 -19.30 4.57
C LEU A 18 5.73 -20.00 4.66
N LYS A 19 6.12 -20.40 5.87
CA LYS A 19 7.44 -20.99 6.15
C LYS A 19 7.66 -22.24 5.30
N ASN A 20 8.89 -22.42 4.81
CA ASN A 20 9.32 -23.56 3.97
C ASN A 20 8.54 -23.71 2.64
N THR A 21 7.93 -22.63 2.15
CA THR A 21 7.27 -22.59 0.85
C THR A 21 7.57 -21.29 0.12
N ASN A 22 7.23 -21.23 -1.16
CA ASN A 22 7.21 -20.00 -1.94
C ASN A 22 5.85 -19.28 -1.88
N ASN A 23 4.91 -19.78 -1.08
CA ASN A 23 3.57 -19.22 -0.97
C ASN A 23 3.55 -18.02 -0.01
N PHE A 24 2.68 -17.06 -0.30
CA PHE A 24 2.43 -15.91 0.55
C PHE A 24 0.94 -15.60 0.57
N ILE A 25 0.52 -14.85 1.59
CA ILE A 25 -0.79 -14.22 1.66
C ILE A 25 -0.60 -12.71 1.73
N SER A 26 -1.48 -11.96 1.04
CA SER A 26 -1.51 -10.50 1.08
C SER A 26 -2.89 -10.00 1.48
N ASP A 27 -2.94 -8.76 1.94
CA ASP A 27 -4.19 -8.04 2.19
C ASP A 27 -5.16 -8.10 0.99
N ARG A 28 -4.63 -7.91 -0.23
CA ARG A 28 -5.42 -7.98 -1.47
C ARG A 28 -5.97 -9.37 -1.73
N LEU A 29 -5.19 -10.43 -1.48
CA LEU A 29 -5.68 -11.81 -1.61
C LEU A 29 -6.80 -12.10 -0.60
N ILE A 30 -6.64 -11.64 0.65
CA ILE A 30 -7.66 -11.80 1.70
C ILE A 30 -8.96 -11.12 1.27
N ILE A 31 -8.89 -9.84 0.86
CA ILE A 31 -10.07 -9.07 0.41
C ILE A 31 -10.72 -9.76 -0.78
N GLN A 32 -9.93 -10.22 -1.77
CA GLN A 32 -10.44 -10.89 -2.95
C GLN A 32 -11.19 -12.18 -2.60
N THR A 33 -10.62 -13.04 -1.76
CA THR A 33 -11.27 -14.28 -1.32
C THR A 33 -12.56 -13.99 -0.54
N VAL A 34 -12.55 -13.02 0.39
CA VAL A 34 -13.77 -12.63 1.12
C VAL A 34 -14.86 -12.10 0.18
N ALA A 35 -14.47 -11.27 -0.79
CA ALA A 35 -15.37 -10.65 -1.74
C ALA A 35 -15.99 -11.66 -2.72
N GLN A 36 -15.14 -12.46 -3.35
CA GLN A 36 -15.49 -13.24 -4.54
C GLN A 36 -15.81 -14.70 -4.20
N GLU A 37 -15.01 -15.33 -3.34
CA GLU A 37 -15.15 -16.76 -3.06
C GLU A 37 -16.17 -17.01 -1.94
N LEU A 38 -16.16 -16.17 -0.90
CA LEU A 38 -17.07 -16.28 0.23
C LEU A 38 -18.39 -15.54 0.04
N ASN A 39 -18.56 -14.81 -1.06
CA ASN A 39 -19.75 -13.98 -1.35
C ASN A 39 -20.16 -13.05 -0.19
N PHE A 40 -19.19 -12.63 0.63
CA PHE A 40 -19.45 -11.95 1.91
C PHE A 40 -20.08 -10.56 1.74
N PHE A 41 -20.01 -9.99 0.54
CA PHE A 41 -20.62 -8.71 0.20
C PHE A 41 -22.13 -8.79 -0.08
N ARG A 42 -22.73 -9.98 -0.08
CA ARG A 42 -24.19 -10.10 -0.12
C ARG A 42 -24.75 -9.91 1.28
N ASN A 43 -25.62 -8.91 1.46
CA ASN A 43 -26.39 -8.62 2.69
C ASN A 43 -25.58 -8.10 3.90
N THR A 44 -24.51 -7.33 3.68
CA THR A 44 -23.74 -6.73 4.77
C THR A 44 -23.92 -5.22 4.86
N LYS A 45 -24.49 -4.75 6.00
CA LYS A 45 -24.62 -3.32 6.34
C LYS A 45 -23.27 -2.57 6.36
N PHE A 46 -22.17 -3.32 6.45
CA PHE A 46 -20.82 -2.79 6.36
C PHE A 46 -20.58 -2.01 5.06
N LEU A 47 -21.18 -2.45 3.94
CA LEU A 47 -20.99 -1.79 2.64
C LEU A 47 -21.81 -0.49 2.50
N ASP A 48 -22.83 -0.31 3.33
CA ASP A 48 -23.67 0.89 3.34
C ASP A 48 -23.05 2.02 4.19
N GLN A 49 -21.94 1.73 4.87
CA GLN A 49 -21.24 2.70 5.70
C GLN A 49 -20.54 3.75 4.84
N LYS A 50 -20.77 5.02 5.16
CA LYS A 50 -20.01 6.11 4.56
C LYS A 50 -18.56 6.03 5.03
N ILE A 51 -17.64 6.06 4.05
CA ILE A 51 -16.21 5.90 4.28
C ILE A 51 -15.67 6.94 5.26
N GLU A 52 -16.04 8.21 5.08
CA GLU A 52 -15.60 9.32 5.93
C GLU A 52 -16.09 9.23 7.38
N GLU A 53 -17.23 8.56 7.62
CA GLU A 53 -17.82 8.41 8.95
C GLU A 53 -17.31 7.15 9.66
N SER A 54 -16.90 6.12 8.91
CA SER A 54 -16.61 4.79 9.45
C SER A 54 -15.13 4.44 9.47
N PHE A 55 -14.29 5.21 8.77
CA PHE A 55 -12.85 4.96 8.68
C PHE A 55 -12.06 6.21 9.05
N LYS A 56 -10.99 6.02 9.82
CA LYS A 56 -9.98 7.07 10.02
C LYS A 56 -9.13 7.16 8.76
N LEU A 57 -9.43 8.14 7.92
CA LEU A 57 -8.66 8.40 6.71
C LEU A 57 -7.28 8.95 7.07
N GLU A 58 -6.26 8.53 6.32
CA GLU A 58 -4.93 9.11 6.40
C GLU A 58 -4.74 10.12 5.27
N GLU A 59 -4.17 11.28 5.61
CA GLU A 59 -3.86 12.29 4.61
C GLU A 59 -2.61 11.90 3.82
N ALA A 60 -2.72 11.99 2.49
CA ALA A 60 -1.56 11.89 1.62
C ALA A 60 -0.53 12.97 1.98
N LYS A 61 0.76 12.59 2.04
CA LYS A 61 1.81 13.57 2.33
C LYS A 61 1.99 14.50 1.13
N LYS A 62 1.61 15.77 1.29
CA LYS A 62 1.81 16.78 0.25
C LYS A 62 3.25 17.27 0.23
N ILE A 63 3.87 17.24 -0.94
CA ILE A 63 5.17 17.87 -1.20
C ILE A 63 4.95 19.07 -2.11
N SER A 64 5.49 20.22 -1.73
CA SER A 64 5.31 21.49 -2.45
C SER A 64 6.55 21.97 -3.20
N ARG A 65 7.70 21.34 -2.96
CA ARG A 65 8.98 21.65 -3.60
C ARG A 65 9.43 20.47 -4.46
N ASP A 66 10.25 20.76 -5.46
CA ASP A 66 10.95 19.72 -6.17
C ASP A 66 11.87 18.95 -5.22
N VAL A 67 11.84 17.63 -5.34
CA VAL A 67 12.65 16.67 -4.57
C VAL A 67 13.27 15.68 -5.53
N ASN A 68 14.50 15.24 -5.26
CA ASN A 68 15.12 14.21 -6.07
C ASN A 68 14.71 12.78 -5.62
N LEU A 69 15.08 11.78 -6.41
CA LEU A 69 14.74 10.37 -6.15
C LEU A 69 15.26 9.85 -4.80
N ALA A 70 16.43 10.32 -4.34
CA ALA A 70 16.98 9.91 -3.06
C ALA A 70 16.17 10.51 -1.89
N GLU A 71 15.81 11.78 -1.97
CA GLU A 71 14.98 12.47 -0.98
C GLU A 71 13.59 11.84 -0.88
N ILE A 72 12.90 11.64 -2.00
CA ILE A 72 11.56 11.06 -2.00
C ILE A 72 11.56 9.63 -1.46
N SER A 73 12.59 8.84 -1.80
CA SER A 73 12.76 7.49 -1.28
C SER A 73 12.95 7.48 0.23
N LYS A 74 13.78 8.40 0.77
CA LYS A 74 13.98 8.56 2.21
C LYS A 74 12.70 8.97 2.92
N ILE A 75 11.90 9.87 2.32
CA ILE A 75 10.60 10.27 2.86
C ILE A 75 9.67 9.05 2.91
N MET A 76 9.51 8.32 1.80
CA MET A 76 8.63 7.16 1.71
C MET A 76 9.05 6.03 2.65
N TYR A 77 10.36 5.82 2.86
CA TYR A 77 10.87 4.80 3.78
C TYR A 77 10.41 5.03 5.23
N GLY A 78 10.26 6.30 5.64
CA GLY A 78 9.75 6.65 6.97
C GLY A 78 8.22 6.67 7.08
N MET A 79 7.47 6.37 6.00
CA MET A 79 6.01 6.39 6.01
C MET A 79 5.43 5.01 6.27
N LEU A 80 4.39 4.98 7.10
CA LEU A 80 3.57 3.78 7.33
C LEU A 80 2.90 3.31 6.04
N HIS A 81 2.23 4.25 5.38
CA HIS A 81 1.56 4.06 4.10
C HIS A 81 2.12 5.09 3.10
N PRO A 82 3.20 4.76 2.36
CA PRO A 82 3.84 5.70 1.44
C PRO A 82 2.88 6.07 0.31
N TYR A 83 2.38 7.30 0.38
CA TYR A 83 1.44 7.88 -0.56
C TYR A 83 1.64 9.40 -0.58
N ILE A 84 2.25 9.90 -1.66
CA ILE A 84 2.69 11.29 -1.75
C ILE A 84 1.88 12.01 -2.82
N PHE A 85 1.52 13.26 -2.54
CA PHE A 85 0.84 14.13 -3.51
C PHE A 85 1.75 15.29 -3.89
N PHE A 86 2.05 15.43 -5.18
CA PHE A 86 2.93 16.45 -5.74
C PHE A 86 2.38 16.95 -7.08
N GLN A 87 2.15 18.26 -7.22
CA GLN A 87 1.63 18.91 -8.44
C GLN A 87 0.44 18.14 -9.06
N ASP A 88 -0.57 17.85 -8.23
CA ASP A 88 -1.79 17.12 -8.61
C ASP A 88 -1.58 15.66 -9.06
N ARG A 89 -0.42 15.08 -8.74
CA ARG A 89 -0.10 13.69 -9.01
C ARG A 89 0.17 12.93 -7.72
N VAL A 90 -0.23 11.66 -7.73
CA VAL A 90 0.14 10.70 -6.70
C VAL A 90 1.47 10.06 -7.10
N ILE A 91 2.39 10.00 -6.15
CA ILE A 91 3.67 9.30 -6.27
C ILE A 91 3.70 8.22 -5.19
N THR A 92 3.97 6.99 -5.61
CA THR A 92 4.07 5.79 -4.79
C THR A 92 5.47 5.18 -4.90
N PRO A 93 5.84 4.22 -4.02
CA PRO A 93 7.11 3.52 -4.17
C PRO A 93 7.30 2.83 -5.53
N TRP A 94 6.20 2.42 -6.18
CA TRP A 94 6.28 1.81 -7.52
C TRP A 94 6.74 2.80 -8.59
N ASP A 95 6.27 4.05 -8.52
CA ASP A 95 6.68 5.10 -9.45
C ASP A 95 8.17 5.41 -9.34
N VAL A 96 8.73 5.35 -8.13
CA VAL A 96 10.17 5.45 -7.88
C VAL A 96 10.92 4.30 -8.56
N CYS A 97 10.44 3.06 -8.41
CA CYS A 97 11.05 1.91 -9.09
C CYS A 97 11.02 2.04 -10.62
N ILE A 98 9.90 2.50 -11.18
CA ILE A 98 9.76 2.73 -12.63
C ILE A 98 10.71 3.82 -13.11
N ALA A 99 10.84 4.93 -12.36
CA ALA A 99 11.80 5.97 -12.68
C ALA A 99 13.24 5.42 -12.68
N LEU A 100 13.58 4.60 -11.67
CA LEU A 100 14.89 3.95 -11.54
C LEU A 100 15.21 2.96 -12.68
N GLN A 101 14.19 2.38 -13.29
CA GLN A 101 14.33 1.47 -14.43
C GLN A 101 14.37 2.19 -15.78
N SER A 102 14.14 3.52 -15.81
CA SER A 102 14.11 4.25 -17.07
C SER A 102 15.52 4.47 -17.63
N ASP A 103 15.67 4.33 -18.94
CA ASP A 103 16.92 4.59 -19.67
C ASP A 103 17.40 6.05 -19.58
N ARG A 104 16.59 6.93 -18.97
CA ARG A 104 16.92 8.34 -18.70
C ARG A 104 17.82 8.52 -17.48
N ILE A 105 17.98 7.50 -16.66
CA ILE A 105 18.98 7.47 -15.61
C ILE A 105 20.22 6.85 -16.23
N GLU A 106 20.99 7.66 -16.95
CA GLU A 106 22.36 7.29 -17.27
C GLU A 106 23.07 7.00 -15.94
N PHE A 107 23.52 5.77 -15.78
CA PHE A 107 24.22 5.31 -14.58
C PHE A 107 25.36 6.28 -14.28
N LEU A 108 25.27 6.97 -13.14
CA LEU A 108 26.44 7.51 -12.44
C LEU A 108 27.29 6.32 -11.98
N GLY A 109 28.07 5.77 -12.92
CA GLY A 109 29.23 4.93 -12.64
C GLY A 109 30.43 5.79 -12.29
#